data_AF-A0A158PCJ6-F1
#
_entry.id   AF-A0A158PCJ6-F1
#
_cell.length_a   1.000
_cell.length_b   1.000
_cell.length_c   1.000
_cell.angle_alpha   90.00
_cell.angle_beta   90.00
_cell.angle_gamma   90.00
#
_symmetry.space_group_name_H-M   'P 1'
#
loop_
_entity.id
_entity.type
_entity.pdbx_description
1 polymer ?
#
loop_
_entity_poly.entity_id
_entity_poly.type
_entity_poly.pdbx_seq_one_letter_code
_entity_poly.pdbx_strand_id
1 'polypeptide(L)'
;MKISSEKKAELLRKLDEFFARTDKASSSDTKVFRRLYGQFLSETRYIDWNSWKFISKDVQRNYHDLPTLEKDRNDILRRLVIVKLNGGLGTTMSCEGPKSFIKVKGELSKYVKAFNESHKSNVPLVLMNSFYTDDQTTQKLGQNSGVLTFCQSKCPRICADTFLPIEEENGDMQAWYPPGHGDIFQSLAVSGLLDELLEKGRDIMFVSNIDNSGATLDLKIAQFACDEAVEYIMECTAKTENDIKGGTLIDIAGQLMHLEIPQVPPERLDEFCSTRTFKIFNTNNIWVNLKAVKERLETISSEIIVNKKVVSNRAIIQLETSIGVHVDRARFLPVKTTDDLLAISSDLYSIGADRSLQLTSARSAPTIKLGKFFQTGDVEIINNSGKQQVLISRTLIDNQRIIFD
;
A
#
# COMPACT_ATOMS: atom_id res chain seq x y z
N MET A 1 -26.47 3.10 -5.51
CA MET A 1 -27.61 4.04 -5.43
C MET A 1 -27.59 4.84 -6.72
N LYS A 2 -28.66 4.86 -7.52
CA LYS A 2 -28.68 5.67 -8.75
C LYS A 2 -29.08 7.11 -8.39
N ILE A 3 -28.15 8.04 -8.57
CA ILE A 3 -28.38 9.48 -8.37
C ILE A 3 -28.96 10.03 -9.68
N SER A 4 -29.96 10.91 -9.61
CA SER A 4 -30.55 11.50 -10.82
C SER A 4 -29.57 12.47 -11.51
N SER A 5 -29.70 12.62 -12.83
CA SER A 5 -28.83 13.52 -13.63
C SER A 5 -28.85 14.96 -13.10
N GLU A 6 -30.03 15.44 -12.70
CA GLU A 6 -30.24 16.74 -12.06
C GLU A 6 -29.49 16.86 -10.73
N LYS A 7 -29.61 15.85 -9.86
CA LYS A 7 -28.92 15.86 -8.55
C LYS A 7 -27.41 15.74 -8.72
N LYS A 8 -26.93 14.97 -9.69
CA LYS A 8 -25.50 14.91 -10.08
C LYS A 8 -24.99 16.28 -10.54
N ALA A 9 -25.77 17.01 -11.35
CA ALA A 9 -25.43 18.37 -11.77
C ALA A 9 -25.41 19.37 -10.59
N GLU A 10 -26.40 19.31 -9.69
CA GLU A 10 -26.43 20.14 -8.46
C GLU A 10 -25.21 19.89 -7.57
N LEU A 11 -24.85 18.62 -7.37
CA LEU A 11 -23.70 18.21 -6.56
C LEU A 11 -22.37 18.66 -7.17
N LEU A 12 -22.18 18.50 -8.49
CA LEU A 12 -20.99 19.00 -9.18
C LEU A 12 -20.88 20.54 -9.11
N ARG A 13 -22.00 21.25 -9.30
CA ARG A 13 -22.03 22.72 -9.16
C ARG A 13 -21.66 23.18 -7.75
N LYS A 14 -22.12 22.46 -6.71
CA LYS A 14 -21.76 22.73 -5.30
C LYS A 14 -20.32 22.35 -4.96
N LEU A 15 -19.73 21.38 -5.65
CA LEU A 15 -18.30 21.09 -5.54
C LEU A 15 -17.45 22.23 -6.10
N ASP A 16 -17.86 22.81 -7.23
CA ASP A 16 -17.20 23.98 -7.82
C ASP A 16 -17.31 25.21 -6.92
N GLU A 17 -18.48 25.43 -6.30
CA GLU A 17 -18.66 26.46 -5.26
C GLU A 17 -17.77 26.24 -4.03
N PHE A 18 -17.52 24.99 -3.62
CA PHE A 18 -16.62 24.67 -2.50
C PHE A 18 -15.16 24.99 -2.86
N PHE A 19 -14.66 24.53 -4.01
CA PHE A 19 -13.29 24.81 -4.44
C PHE A 19 -13.05 26.30 -4.74
N ALA A 20 -14.06 27.04 -5.18
CA ALA A 20 -13.98 28.49 -5.34
C ALA A 20 -13.89 29.27 -4.00
N ARG A 21 -14.15 28.63 -2.85
CA ARG A 21 -14.06 29.24 -1.51
C ARG A 21 -12.80 28.86 -0.71
N THR A 22 -12.06 27.83 -1.10
CA THR A 22 -10.93 27.32 -0.31
C THR A 22 -9.58 27.55 -1.00
N ASP A 23 -8.62 28.10 -0.25
CA ASP A 23 -7.21 28.22 -0.62
C ASP A 23 -6.42 26.93 -0.40
N LYS A 24 -7.01 25.93 0.29
CA LYS A 24 -6.27 24.77 0.79
C LYS A 24 -5.91 23.77 -0.31
N ALA A 25 -6.76 23.59 -1.33
CA ALA A 25 -6.53 22.65 -2.42
C ALA A 25 -5.74 23.29 -3.58
N SER A 26 -4.75 22.57 -4.10
CA SER A 26 -4.10 22.94 -5.36
C SER A 26 -5.03 22.71 -6.56
N SER A 27 -4.67 23.26 -7.73
CA SER A 27 -5.38 22.97 -8.98
C SER A 27 -5.32 21.47 -9.34
N SER A 28 -4.20 20.80 -9.01
CA SER A 28 -4.03 19.34 -9.10
C SER A 28 -4.99 18.58 -8.18
N ASP A 29 -5.03 18.93 -6.88
CA ASP A 29 -5.97 18.33 -5.91
C ASP A 29 -7.42 18.44 -6.37
N THR A 30 -7.78 19.63 -6.88
CA THR A 30 -9.12 19.94 -7.41
C THR A 30 -9.46 19.05 -8.61
N LYS A 31 -8.52 18.83 -9.54
CA LYS A 31 -8.70 17.92 -10.69
C LYS A 31 -8.85 16.46 -10.25
N VAL A 32 -7.96 15.99 -9.37
CA VAL A 32 -7.99 14.62 -8.81
C VAL A 32 -9.32 14.34 -8.15
N PHE A 33 -9.75 15.22 -7.24
CA PHE A 33 -11.02 15.03 -6.55
C PHE A 33 -12.22 15.18 -7.48
N ARG A 34 -12.20 16.08 -8.48
CA ARG A 34 -13.29 16.18 -9.48
C ARG A 34 -13.44 14.88 -10.26
N ARG A 35 -12.35 14.20 -10.63
CA ARG A 35 -12.37 12.88 -11.28
C ARG A 35 -13.03 11.85 -10.36
N LEU A 36 -12.49 11.66 -9.14
CA LEU A 36 -13.00 10.69 -8.17
C LEU A 36 -14.48 10.96 -7.80
N TYR A 37 -14.85 12.22 -7.58
CA TYR A 37 -16.24 12.60 -7.28
C TYR A 37 -17.17 12.38 -8.48
N GLY A 38 -16.70 12.66 -9.70
CA GLY A 38 -17.41 12.33 -10.94
C GLY A 38 -17.69 10.84 -11.09
N GLN A 39 -16.70 9.98 -10.78
CA GLN A 39 -16.84 8.53 -10.74
C GLN A 39 -17.82 8.08 -9.64
N PHE A 40 -17.67 8.57 -8.41
CA PHE A 40 -18.56 8.28 -7.27
C PHE A 40 -20.06 8.56 -7.56
N LEU A 41 -20.36 9.62 -8.32
CA LEU A 41 -21.73 9.98 -8.72
C LEU A 41 -22.25 9.21 -9.95
N SER A 42 -21.45 8.32 -10.55
CA SER A 42 -21.75 7.63 -11.83
C SER A 42 -21.70 6.10 -11.73
N GLU A 43 -20.72 5.56 -11.02
CA GLU A 43 -20.35 4.15 -11.01
C GLU A 43 -21.13 3.35 -9.96
N THR A 44 -21.16 2.03 -10.13
CA THR A 44 -21.69 1.11 -9.12
C THR A 44 -20.64 0.84 -8.04
N ARG A 45 -20.97 1.09 -6.77
CA ARG A 45 -20.07 0.90 -5.62
C ARG A 45 -19.53 -0.54 -5.48
N TYR A 46 -20.23 -1.53 -6.03
CA TYR A 46 -19.82 -2.93 -6.02
C TYR A 46 -19.74 -3.47 -7.45
N ILE A 47 -18.91 -4.49 -7.66
CA ILE A 47 -18.89 -5.27 -8.91
C ILE A 47 -20.18 -6.08 -9.07
N ASP A 48 -20.54 -6.44 -10.30
CA ASP A 48 -21.48 -7.56 -10.50
C ASP A 48 -20.75 -8.87 -10.20
N TRP A 49 -21.13 -9.52 -9.09
CA TRP A 49 -20.52 -10.77 -8.63
C TRP A 49 -20.64 -11.94 -9.62
N ASN A 50 -21.52 -11.85 -10.62
CA ASN A 50 -21.70 -12.89 -11.63
C ASN A 50 -20.88 -12.62 -12.90
N SER A 51 -20.23 -11.45 -13.00
CA SER A 51 -19.46 -11.01 -14.17
C SER A 51 -17.97 -11.33 -14.11
N TRP A 52 -17.42 -11.50 -12.90
CA TRP A 52 -15.98 -11.72 -12.71
C TRP A 52 -15.57 -13.15 -13.03
N LYS A 53 -14.30 -13.31 -13.38
CA LYS A 53 -13.65 -14.59 -13.67
C LYS A 53 -12.27 -14.63 -13.01
N PHE A 54 -11.74 -15.84 -12.84
CA PHE A 54 -10.31 -15.98 -12.52
C PHE A 54 -9.45 -15.44 -13.67
N ILE A 55 -8.40 -14.71 -13.32
CA ILE A 55 -7.41 -14.23 -14.28
C ILE A 55 -6.81 -15.42 -15.06
N SER A 56 -6.63 -15.25 -16.37
CA SER A 56 -6.14 -16.33 -17.24
C SER A 56 -4.67 -16.66 -17.00
N LYS A 57 -4.20 -17.82 -17.46
CA LYS A 57 -2.83 -18.30 -17.20
C LYS A 57 -1.76 -17.59 -18.04
N ASP A 58 -2.11 -17.11 -19.22
CA ASP A 58 -1.23 -16.39 -20.15
C ASP A 58 -0.82 -14.99 -19.65
N VAL A 59 -1.62 -14.37 -18.79
CA VAL A 59 -1.30 -13.13 -18.06
C VAL A 59 -0.64 -13.36 -16.69
N GLN A 60 -0.39 -14.62 -16.32
CA GLN A 60 0.31 -14.99 -15.09
C GLN A 60 1.72 -15.52 -15.39
N ARG A 61 2.66 -15.28 -14.48
CA ARG A 61 3.98 -15.93 -14.44
C ARG A 61 4.24 -16.38 -13.00
N ASN A 62 4.85 -17.54 -12.81
CA ASN A 62 5.36 -17.91 -11.49
C ASN A 62 6.78 -17.35 -11.34
N TYR A 63 7.14 -16.91 -10.14
CA TYR A 63 8.48 -16.35 -9.87
C TYR A 63 9.63 -17.30 -10.23
N HIS A 64 9.43 -18.61 -10.04
CA HIS A 64 10.42 -19.63 -10.39
C HIS A 64 10.62 -19.84 -11.90
N ASP A 65 9.62 -19.48 -12.72
CA ASP A 65 9.66 -19.61 -14.18
C ASP A 65 10.30 -18.38 -14.86
N LEU A 66 10.61 -17.32 -14.09
CA LEU A 66 11.25 -16.11 -14.61
C LEU A 66 12.71 -16.38 -15.01
N PRO A 67 13.23 -15.69 -16.04
CA PRO A 67 14.62 -15.83 -16.46
C PRO A 67 15.58 -15.59 -15.30
N THR A 68 16.69 -16.34 -15.30
CA THR A 68 17.77 -16.13 -14.32
C THR A 68 18.57 -14.90 -14.74
N LEU A 69 18.88 -14.04 -13.77
CA LEU A 69 19.59 -12.78 -13.98
C LEU A 69 20.87 -12.99 -14.80
N GLU A 70 20.91 -12.36 -15.97
CA GLU A 70 22.07 -12.31 -16.85
C GLU A 70 23.17 -11.42 -16.24
N LYS A 71 24.41 -11.91 -16.24
CA LYS A 71 25.54 -11.27 -15.52
C LYS A 71 25.90 -9.87 -16.05
N ASP A 72 25.63 -9.61 -17.33
CA ASP A 72 26.05 -8.39 -18.01
C ASP A 72 25.02 -7.26 -17.94
N ARG A 73 23.82 -7.52 -17.40
CA ARG A 73 22.64 -6.63 -17.41
C ARG A 73 22.67 -5.50 -16.38
N ASN A 74 23.81 -4.84 -16.33
CA ASN A 74 24.09 -3.65 -15.53
C ASN A 74 23.38 -2.39 -16.11
N ASP A 75 22.75 -2.50 -17.28
CA ASP A 75 21.85 -1.49 -17.85
C ASP A 75 20.60 -1.29 -16.97
N ILE A 76 20.02 -2.38 -16.47
CA ILE A 76 18.82 -2.38 -15.61
C ILE A 76 19.05 -1.51 -14.36
N LEU A 77 20.23 -1.60 -13.75
CA LEU A 77 20.62 -0.83 -12.56
C LEU A 77 20.63 0.70 -12.80
N ARG A 78 20.77 1.14 -14.06
CA ARG A 78 20.69 2.56 -14.46
C ARG A 78 19.25 3.00 -14.74
N ARG A 79 18.33 2.05 -14.97
CA ARG A 79 16.91 2.26 -15.26
C ARG A 79 16.01 2.22 -14.02
N LEU A 80 16.47 1.54 -12.95
CA LEU A 80 15.71 1.36 -11.72
C LEU A 80 15.57 2.63 -10.86
N VAL A 81 14.41 2.80 -10.24
CA VAL A 81 14.11 3.69 -9.11
C VAL A 81 13.23 2.97 -8.08
N ILE A 82 13.50 3.16 -6.79
CA ILE A 82 12.68 2.62 -5.70
C ILE A 82 11.76 3.72 -5.16
N VAL A 83 10.46 3.47 -5.07
CA VAL A 83 9.49 4.32 -4.37
C VAL A 83 8.91 3.57 -3.18
N LYS A 84 8.83 4.21 -2.02
CA LYS A 84 8.09 3.67 -0.86
C LYS A 84 6.90 4.54 -0.49
N LEU A 85 5.75 3.90 -0.33
CA LEU A 85 4.50 4.55 0.10
C LEU A 85 4.60 4.85 1.60
N ASN A 86 4.69 6.14 1.94
CA ASN A 86 4.96 6.68 3.28
C ASN A 86 3.85 7.65 3.76
N GLY A 87 2.69 7.67 3.10
CA GLY A 87 1.58 8.57 3.45
C GLY A 87 0.78 8.19 4.71
N GLY A 88 1.05 7.02 5.31
CA GLY A 88 0.28 6.47 6.43
C GLY A 88 0.89 6.76 7.81
N LEU A 89 0.01 7.04 8.78
CA LEU A 89 0.36 7.22 10.19
C LEU A 89 0.38 5.88 10.96
N GLY A 90 1.11 5.83 12.07
CA GLY A 90 1.22 4.66 12.94
C GLY A 90 0.06 4.45 13.93
N THR A 91 -1.11 5.06 13.71
CA THR A 91 -2.19 5.17 14.70
C THR A 91 -2.79 3.83 15.14
N THR A 92 -2.77 2.80 14.27
CA THR A 92 -3.17 1.42 14.63
C THR A 92 -2.28 0.80 15.71
N MET A 93 -1.06 1.30 15.88
CA MET A 93 -0.09 0.89 16.91
C MET A 93 0.15 2.01 17.93
N SER A 94 -0.84 2.90 18.10
CA SER A 94 -0.80 4.07 19.01
C SER A 94 0.39 5.02 18.80
N CYS A 95 0.93 5.09 17.58
CA CYS A 95 1.98 6.04 17.21
C CYS A 95 1.39 7.21 16.40
N GLU A 96 1.62 8.44 16.87
CA GLU A 96 1.02 9.66 16.30
C GLU A 96 1.68 10.11 14.97
N GLY A 97 2.92 9.66 14.70
CA GLY A 97 3.70 10.07 13.54
C GLY A 97 3.62 9.12 12.33
N PRO A 98 4.45 9.36 11.29
CA PRO A 98 4.62 8.48 10.13
C PRO A 98 4.90 7.04 10.56
N LYS A 99 4.23 6.08 9.93
CA LYS A 99 4.38 4.65 10.27
C LYS A 99 5.81 4.14 10.08
N SER A 100 6.57 4.75 9.16
CA SER A 100 7.99 4.49 8.92
C SER A 100 8.92 4.84 10.09
N PHE A 101 8.46 5.57 11.11
CA PHE A 101 9.25 5.87 12.31
C PHE A 101 9.21 4.74 13.36
N ILE A 102 8.31 3.76 13.18
CA ILE A 102 8.28 2.55 14.01
C ILE A 102 9.54 1.73 13.71
N LYS A 103 10.36 1.49 14.75
CA LYS A 103 11.62 0.75 14.62
C LYS A 103 11.37 -0.74 14.38
N VAL A 104 11.51 -1.17 13.14
CA VAL A 104 11.53 -2.58 12.72
C VAL A 104 12.96 -3.15 12.71
N LYS A 105 13.10 -4.46 12.47
CA LYS A 105 14.40 -5.11 12.32
C LYS A 105 14.94 -4.90 10.91
N GLY A 106 16.12 -4.29 10.81
CA GLY A 106 16.67 -3.81 9.54
C GLY A 106 16.26 -2.36 9.25
N GLU A 107 16.97 -1.71 8.32
CA GLU A 107 16.74 -0.31 7.95
C GLU A 107 16.80 -0.17 6.43
N LEU A 108 15.73 0.37 5.83
CA LEU A 108 15.61 0.56 4.38
C LEU A 108 16.79 1.34 3.78
N SER A 109 17.27 2.39 4.45
CA SER A 109 18.42 3.18 4.01
C SER A 109 19.72 2.36 3.98
N LYS A 110 19.91 1.46 4.95
CA LYS A 110 21.06 0.53 4.97
C LYS A 110 20.93 -0.56 3.91
N TYR A 111 19.71 -1.02 3.60
CA TYR A 111 19.45 -1.93 2.48
C TYR A 111 19.75 -1.28 1.13
N VAL A 112 19.17 -0.12 0.81
CA VAL A 112 19.41 0.55 -0.48
C VAL A 112 20.89 0.95 -0.63
N LYS A 113 21.54 1.37 0.45
CA LYS A 113 22.99 1.62 0.45
C LYS A 113 23.79 0.34 0.15
N ALA A 114 23.54 -0.77 0.85
CA ALA A 114 24.25 -2.02 0.62
C ALA A 114 23.99 -2.60 -0.77
N PHE A 115 22.78 -2.42 -1.31
CA PHE A 115 22.43 -2.77 -2.69
C PHE A 115 23.28 -1.96 -3.69
N ASN A 116 23.33 -0.63 -3.54
CA ASN A 116 24.12 0.25 -4.41
C ASN A 116 25.63 -0.03 -4.30
N GLU A 117 26.16 -0.28 -3.10
CA GLU A 117 27.57 -0.62 -2.87
C GLU A 117 27.94 -1.98 -3.52
N SER A 118 27.11 -3.01 -3.36
CA SER A 118 27.36 -4.34 -3.91
C SER A 118 27.25 -4.40 -5.44
N HIS A 119 26.29 -3.68 -6.02
CA HIS A 119 26.04 -3.66 -7.47
C HIS A 119 26.77 -2.51 -8.20
N LYS A 120 27.59 -1.72 -7.49
CA LYS A 120 28.28 -0.51 -8.01
C LYS A 120 27.33 0.45 -8.72
N SER A 121 26.11 0.55 -8.22
CA SER A 121 25.01 1.29 -8.82
C SER A 121 24.65 2.52 -7.98
N ASN A 122 23.78 3.35 -8.54
CA ASN A 122 23.16 4.47 -7.82
C ASN A 122 21.67 4.48 -8.15
N VAL A 123 20.94 3.52 -7.57
CA VAL A 123 19.47 3.48 -7.63
C VAL A 123 18.92 4.45 -6.58
N PRO A 124 18.13 5.47 -6.98
CA PRO A 124 17.54 6.41 -6.04
C PRO A 124 16.40 5.77 -5.23
N LEU A 125 16.28 6.20 -3.98
CA LEU A 125 15.11 5.95 -3.13
C LEU A 125 14.25 7.22 -3.08
N VAL A 126 12.95 7.06 -3.29
CA VAL A 126 11.93 8.11 -3.23
C VAL A 126 10.88 7.72 -2.18
N LEU A 127 10.40 8.67 -1.37
CA LEU A 127 9.25 8.47 -0.49
C LEU A 127 8.04 9.26 -0.99
N MET A 128 6.91 8.56 -1.13
CA MET A 128 5.61 9.18 -1.40
C MET A 128 4.92 9.48 -0.06
N ASN A 129 5.03 10.72 0.38
CA ASN A 129 4.50 11.20 1.66
C ASN A 129 3.01 11.61 1.53
N SER A 130 2.38 11.97 2.63
CA SER A 130 1.10 12.71 2.64
C SER A 130 1.28 13.99 3.47
N PHE A 131 0.32 14.91 3.42
CA PHE A 131 0.34 16.10 4.26
C PHE A 131 0.28 15.79 5.78
N TYR A 132 0.04 14.53 6.18
CA TYR A 132 0.21 14.06 7.56
C TYR A 132 1.64 13.62 7.89
N THR A 133 2.46 13.29 6.90
CA THR A 133 3.79 12.67 7.09
C THR A 133 4.96 13.45 6.51
N ASP A 134 4.73 14.40 5.60
CA ASP A 134 5.77 15.05 4.79
C ASP A 134 6.73 15.91 5.63
N ASP A 135 6.22 16.84 6.43
CA ASP A 135 7.03 17.72 7.30
C ASP A 135 7.93 16.91 8.24
N GLN A 136 7.35 15.94 8.95
CA GLN A 136 8.08 15.10 9.90
C GLN A 136 9.12 14.23 9.18
N THR A 137 8.77 13.64 8.03
CA THR A 137 9.69 12.80 7.23
C THR A 137 10.86 13.63 6.71
N THR A 138 10.59 14.80 6.13
CA THR A 138 11.61 15.69 5.56
C THR A 138 12.53 16.25 6.65
N GLN A 139 11.99 16.65 7.80
CA GLN A 139 12.78 17.04 8.97
C GLN A 139 13.65 15.87 9.48
N LYS A 140 13.13 14.63 9.44
CA LYS A 140 13.83 13.44 9.93
C LYS A 140 14.93 12.94 8.99
N LEU A 141 14.76 13.10 7.68
CA LEU A 141 15.76 12.80 6.66
C LEU A 141 16.91 13.83 6.67
N GLY A 142 16.56 15.11 6.68
CA GLY A 142 17.51 16.20 6.53
C GLY A 142 18.08 16.34 5.10
N GLN A 143 18.68 17.49 4.84
CA GLN A 143 19.09 17.94 3.49
C GLN A 143 20.10 17.01 2.79
N ASN A 144 20.93 16.28 3.54
CA ASN A 144 22.01 15.45 3.01
C ASN A 144 21.67 13.95 2.95
N SER A 145 20.38 13.57 3.03
CA SER A 145 19.96 12.16 3.07
C SER A 145 20.17 11.40 1.75
N GLY A 146 20.18 12.09 0.60
CA GLY A 146 20.16 11.47 -0.72
C GLY A 146 18.84 10.77 -1.07
N VAL A 147 17.81 10.91 -0.23
CA VAL A 147 16.47 10.35 -0.43
C VAL A 147 15.58 11.45 -1.01
N LEU A 148 14.90 11.15 -2.12
CA LEU A 148 13.94 12.06 -2.74
C LEU A 148 12.57 11.93 -2.05
N THR A 149 11.77 12.98 -2.08
CA THR A 149 10.41 12.98 -1.51
C THR A 149 9.43 13.69 -2.45
N PHE A 150 8.19 13.21 -2.48
CA PHE A 150 7.06 13.98 -3.01
C PHE A 150 5.82 13.72 -2.15
N CYS A 151 4.96 14.72 -2.02
CA CYS A 151 3.72 14.61 -1.28
C CYS A 151 2.57 14.24 -2.23
N GLN A 152 1.70 13.34 -1.81
CA GLN A 152 0.51 12.96 -2.57
C GLN A 152 -0.61 14.00 -2.43
N SER A 153 -1.59 13.96 -3.34
CA SER A 153 -2.73 14.89 -3.34
C SER A 153 -3.56 14.79 -2.06
N LYS A 154 -4.38 15.81 -1.80
CA LYS A 154 -5.31 15.87 -0.67
C LYS A 154 -6.72 16.23 -1.14
N CYS A 155 -7.70 15.50 -0.63
CA CYS A 155 -9.09 15.57 -1.02
C CYS A 155 -9.97 15.92 0.19
N PRO A 156 -11.09 16.64 0.02
CA PRO A 156 -12.02 16.91 1.09
C PRO A 156 -12.92 15.70 1.37
N ARG A 157 -13.09 15.33 2.64
CA ARG A 157 -14.03 14.29 3.09
C ARG A 157 -15.45 14.69 2.70
N ILE A 158 -16.27 13.71 2.37
CA ILE A 158 -17.66 13.92 1.93
C ILE A 158 -18.60 13.58 3.09
N CYS A 159 -19.60 14.42 3.36
CA CYS A 159 -20.68 14.10 4.30
C CYS A 159 -21.53 12.94 3.76
N ALA A 160 -21.73 11.88 4.54
CA ALA A 160 -22.39 10.66 4.05
C ALA A 160 -23.87 10.84 3.67
N ASP A 161 -24.54 11.85 4.24
CA ASP A 161 -25.99 12.08 4.05
C ASP A 161 -26.29 13.08 2.92
N THR A 162 -25.42 14.08 2.72
CA THR A 162 -25.62 15.14 1.70
C THR A 162 -24.82 14.92 0.42
N PHE A 163 -23.81 14.02 0.47
CA PHE A 163 -22.78 13.82 -0.55
C PHE A 163 -21.96 15.08 -0.90
N LEU A 164 -22.00 16.13 -0.09
CA LEU A 164 -21.17 17.33 -0.27
C LEU A 164 -19.86 17.24 0.52
N PRO A 165 -18.78 17.93 0.10
CA PRO A 165 -17.61 18.17 0.94
C PRO A 165 -17.99 18.69 2.33
N ILE A 166 -17.25 18.28 3.36
CA ILE A 166 -17.31 18.95 4.67
C ILE A 166 -16.34 20.13 4.68
N GLU A 167 -16.76 21.23 5.31
CA GLU A 167 -15.90 22.40 5.54
C GLU A 167 -15.11 22.22 6.85
N GLU A 168 -14.01 22.95 7.01
CA GLU A 168 -13.18 22.88 8.24
C GLU A 168 -13.87 23.62 9.39
N GLU A 169 -14.04 22.93 10.51
CA GLU A 169 -14.47 23.53 11.78
C GLU A 169 -13.22 23.83 12.61
N ASN A 170 -13.02 25.10 13.01
CA ASN A 170 -11.93 25.57 13.86
C ASN A 170 -10.48 25.30 13.38
N GLY A 171 -10.29 25.03 12.08
CA GLY A 171 -8.95 24.86 11.48
C GLY A 171 -8.32 23.47 11.64
N ASP A 172 -9.11 22.46 12.06
CA ASP A 172 -8.66 21.07 12.08
C ASP A 172 -8.71 20.45 10.67
N MET A 173 -7.60 19.85 10.23
CA MET A 173 -7.50 19.08 8.97
C MET A 173 -8.34 17.79 8.96
N GLN A 174 -9.18 17.55 9.97
CA GLN A 174 -10.31 16.61 9.94
C GLN A 174 -11.28 16.82 8.75
N ALA A 175 -11.20 17.92 7.99
CA ALA A 175 -11.85 18.00 6.67
C ALA A 175 -11.14 17.22 5.55
N TRP A 176 -9.81 17.03 5.57
CA TRP A 176 -9.02 16.55 4.42
C TRP A 176 -8.41 15.15 4.61
N TYR A 177 -8.16 14.43 3.51
CA TYR A 177 -7.50 13.12 3.51
C TYR A 177 -6.72 12.85 2.21
N PRO A 178 -5.68 11.99 2.23
CA PRO A 178 -5.03 11.53 1.01
C PRO A 178 -5.90 10.50 0.25
N PRO A 179 -6.06 10.58 -1.08
CA PRO A 179 -6.97 9.75 -1.89
C PRO A 179 -6.42 8.32 -2.19
N GLY A 180 -5.72 7.72 -1.22
CA GLY A 180 -5.11 6.40 -1.37
C GLY A 180 -3.88 6.38 -2.29
N HIS A 181 -3.25 5.22 -2.39
CA HIS A 181 -1.93 5.09 -3.04
C HIS A 181 -1.96 5.00 -4.57
N GLY A 182 -3.13 4.83 -5.21
CA GLY A 182 -3.25 4.93 -6.67
C GLY A 182 -2.98 6.35 -7.22
N ASP A 183 -3.02 7.37 -6.37
CA ASP A 183 -2.64 8.75 -6.71
C ASP A 183 -1.14 8.93 -7.07
N ILE A 184 -0.33 7.90 -6.82
CA ILE A 184 1.13 7.89 -7.04
C ILE A 184 1.54 8.47 -8.40
N PHE A 185 0.89 8.08 -9.48
CA PHE A 185 1.27 8.51 -10.83
C PHE A 185 1.00 10.00 -11.06
N GLN A 186 -0.14 10.49 -10.56
CA GLN A 186 -0.51 11.89 -10.69
C GLN A 186 0.41 12.79 -9.88
N SER A 187 0.69 12.42 -8.63
CA SER A 187 1.54 13.20 -7.72
C SER A 187 3.03 13.13 -8.09
N LEU A 188 3.51 12.00 -8.63
CA LEU A 188 4.86 11.90 -9.20
C LEU A 188 5.03 12.80 -10.43
N ALA A 189 4.00 12.93 -11.27
CA ALA A 189 4.00 13.86 -12.40
C ALA A 189 3.92 15.33 -11.95
N VAL A 190 3.00 15.67 -11.04
CA VAL A 190 2.80 17.03 -10.53
C VAL A 190 4.01 17.56 -9.75
N SER A 191 4.77 16.68 -9.10
CA SER A 191 6.03 17.04 -8.43
C SER A 191 7.23 17.27 -9.38
N GLY A 192 7.08 17.00 -10.69
CA GLY A 192 8.17 17.06 -11.67
C GLY A 192 9.14 15.87 -11.61
N LEU A 193 9.13 15.07 -10.55
CA LEU A 193 10.04 13.94 -10.37
C LEU A 193 9.89 12.87 -11.46
N LEU A 194 8.69 12.69 -12.05
CA LEU A 194 8.49 11.80 -13.20
C LEU A 194 9.44 12.15 -14.36
N ASP A 195 9.57 13.44 -14.66
CA ASP A 195 10.37 13.92 -15.78
C ASP A 195 11.86 13.93 -15.43
N GLU A 196 12.22 14.38 -14.24
CA GLU A 196 13.60 14.27 -13.73
C GLU A 196 14.12 12.83 -13.72
N LEU A 197 13.27 11.85 -13.40
CA LEU A 197 13.63 10.43 -13.41
C LEU A 197 13.86 9.95 -14.85
N LEU A 198 12.92 10.23 -15.76
CA LEU A 198 13.02 9.85 -17.16
C LEU A 198 14.24 10.47 -17.87
N GLU A 199 14.54 11.75 -17.60
CA GLU A 199 15.75 12.42 -18.11
C GLU A 199 17.05 11.77 -17.60
N LYS A 200 17.04 11.29 -16.35
CA LYS A 200 18.16 10.52 -15.74
C LYS A 200 18.20 9.05 -16.19
N GLY A 201 17.42 8.69 -17.21
CA GLY A 201 17.32 7.34 -17.79
C GLY A 201 16.54 6.34 -16.93
N ARG A 202 15.82 6.80 -15.90
CA ARG A 202 15.08 5.97 -14.95
C ARG A 202 13.67 5.74 -15.47
N ASP A 203 13.41 4.57 -16.03
CA ASP A 203 12.10 4.19 -16.55
C ASP A 203 11.48 2.94 -15.89
N ILE A 204 12.18 2.22 -15.00
CA ILE A 204 11.65 1.07 -14.26
C ILE A 204 11.46 1.46 -12.79
N MET A 205 10.21 1.69 -12.37
CA MET A 205 9.87 2.06 -11.00
C MET A 205 9.39 0.86 -10.19
N PHE A 206 10.11 0.52 -9.12
CA PHE A 206 9.65 -0.42 -8.09
C PHE A 206 9.01 0.34 -6.92
N VAL A 207 7.70 0.22 -6.76
CA VAL A 207 6.92 0.79 -5.65
C VAL A 207 6.64 -0.30 -4.62
N SER A 208 6.60 0.04 -3.33
CA SER A 208 6.03 -0.84 -2.29
C SER A 208 5.65 -0.06 -1.03
N ASN A 209 4.87 -0.66 -0.13
CA ASN A 209 4.63 -0.05 1.18
C ASN A 209 5.93 0.07 1.99
N ILE A 210 6.08 1.15 2.77
CA ILE A 210 7.21 1.32 3.69
C ILE A 210 7.16 0.37 4.90
N ASP A 211 5.99 -0.19 5.21
CA ASP A 211 5.80 -1.21 6.26
C ASP A 211 6.04 -2.65 5.78
N ASN A 212 6.18 -2.89 4.47
CA ASN A 212 6.55 -4.20 3.94
C ASN A 212 8.08 -4.38 3.97
N SER A 213 8.56 -5.11 4.98
CA SER A 213 9.99 -5.40 5.20
C SER A 213 10.56 -6.43 4.23
N GLY A 214 9.71 -7.21 3.55
CA GLY A 214 10.10 -8.18 2.52
C GLY A 214 10.25 -7.57 1.12
N ALA A 215 9.79 -6.33 0.92
CA ALA A 215 9.80 -5.66 -0.38
C ALA A 215 11.18 -5.09 -0.73
N THR A 216 12.08 -5.97 -1.14
CA THR A 216 13.42 -5.72 -1.70
C THR A 216 13.38 -5.56 -3.22
N LEU A 217 14.41 -4.95 -3.83
CA LEU A 217 14.59 -5.02 -5.28
C LEU A 217 14.91 -6.46 -5.70
N ASP A 218 14.16 -6.97 -6.68
CA ASP A 218 14.46 -8.23 -7.36
C ASP A 218 14.91 -7.97 -8.80
N LEU A 219 16.14 -8.34 -9.12
CA LEU A 219 16.72 -8.11 -10.45
C LEU A 219 16.22 -9.07 -11.52
N LYS A 220 15.63 -10.23 -11.18
CA LYS A 220 14.95 -11.09 -12.17
C LYS A 220 13.63 -10.44 -12.61
N ILE A 221 12.86 -9.89 -11.66
CA ILE A 221 11.61 -9.19 -12.00
C ILE A 221 11.92 -7.92 -12.80
N ALA A 222 12.97 -7.18 -12.42
CA ALA A 222 13.44 -6.02 -13.18
C ALA A 222 13.91 -6.38 -14.60
N GLN A 223 14.60 -7.51 -14.77
CA GLN A 223 14.99 -8.03 -16.09
C GLN A 223 13.76 -8.45 -16.90
N PHE A 224 12.86 -9.24 -16.33
CA PHE A 224 11.63 -9.66 -17.01
C PHE A 224 10.78 -8.45 -17.48
N ALA A 225 10.61 -7.43 -16.64
CA ALA A 225 9.91 -6.19 -17.00
C ALA A 225 10.59 -5.44 -18.16
N CYS A 226 11.92 -5.47 -18.22
CA CYS A 226 12.70 -4.88 -19.30
C CYS A 226 12.55 -5.67 -20.61
N ASP A 227 12.73 -6.99 -20.56
CA ASP A 227 12.97 -7.83 -21.74
C ASP A 227 11.68 -8.17 -22.47
N GLU A 228 10.60 -8.41 -21.73
CA GLU A 228 9.23 -8.57 -22.27
C GLU A 228 8.52 -7.22 -22.47
N ALA A 229 9.23 -6.10 -22.26
CA ALA A 229 8.74 -4.71 -22.35
C ALA A 229 7.44 -4.42 -21.56
N VAL A 230 7.23 -5.12 -20.44
CA VAL A 230 5.98 -5.07 -19.67
C VAL A 230 5.81 -3.71 -18.98
N GLU A 231 4.69 -3.05 -19.28
CA GLU A 231 4.40 -1.71 -18.76
C GLU A 231 4.06 -1.70 -17.26
N TYR A 232 3.56 -2.83 -16.74
CA TYR A 232 2.99 -2.92 -15.40
C TYR A 232 3.02 -4.35 -14.82
N ILE A 233 3.56 -4.50 -13.61
CA ILE A 233 3.60 -5.73 -12.81
C ILE A 233 3.28 -5.38 -11.34
N MET A 234 2.86 -6.35 -10.56
CA MET A 234 2.92 -6.33 -9.09
C MET A 234 3.11 -7.73 -8.57
N GLU A 235 3.11 -7.80 -7.26
CA GLU A 235 3.46 -8.90 -6.43
C GLU A 235 2.23 -9.26 -5.60
N CYS A 236 1.55 -10.37 -5.91
CA CYS A 236 0.64 -11.07 -4.99
C CYS A 236 1.41 -12.18 -4.26
N THR A 237 0.77 -12.85 -3.31
CA THR A 237 1.20 -14.11 -2.70
C THR A 237 0.05 -15.12 -2.74
N ALA A 238 0.32 -16.41 -2.54
CA ALA A 238 -0.70 -17.35 -2.08
C ALA A 238 -1.41 -16.80 -0.81
N LYS A 239 -2.75 -16.81 -0.82
CA LYS A 239 -3.61 -16.31 0.26
C LYS A 239 -3.69 -17.33 1.40
N THR A 240 -3.52 -16.85 2.63
CA THR A 240 -3.63 -17.61 3.89
C THR A 240 -4.76 -17.06 4.77
N GLU A 241 -5.07 -17.75 5.86
CA GLU A 241 -6.11 -17.35 6.81
C GLU A 241 -5.81 -16.02 7.52
N ASN A 242 -4.54 -15.58 7.55
CA ASN A 242 -4.14 -14.29 8.11
C ASN A 242 -4.34 -13.12 7.11
N ASP A 243 -4.49 -13.40 5.80
CA ASP A 243 -4.59 -12.40 4.74
C ASP A 243 -6.04 -11.91 4.55
N ILE A 244 -6.66 -11.46 5.65
CA ILE A 244 -8.07 -11.08 5.74
C ILE A 244 -8.31 -9.66 5.16
N LYS A 245 -7.30 -8.79 5.15
CA LYS A 245 -7.43 -7.35 4.81
C LYS A 245 -6.52 -6.94 3.65
N GLY A 246 -7.10 -6.94 2.45
CA GLY A 246 -6.54 -6.47 1.19
C GLY A 246 -7.20 -7.18 0.00
N GLY A 247 -6.86 -6.74 -1.22
CA GLY A 247 -7.48 -7.20 -2.45
C GLY A 247 -6.88 -8.45 -3.10
N THR A 248 -7.53 -8.85 -4.19
CA THR A 248 -7.14 -9.95 -5.08
C THR A 248 -7.31 -9.52 -6.54
N LEU A 249 -6.97 -10.38 -7.50
CA LEU A 249 -7.09 -10.06 -8.92
C LEU A 249 -8.13 -10.94 -9.62
N ILE A 250 -8.94 -10.28 -10.43
CA ILE A 250 -10.01 -10.87 -11.23
C ILE A 250 -9.94 -10.36 -12.67
N ASP A 251 -10.50 -11.13 -13.59
CA ASP A 251 -10.90 -10.64 -14.91
C ASP A 251 -12.36 -10.15 -14.82
N ILE A 252 -12.63 -8.93 -15.28
CA ILE A 252 -13.97 -8.49 -15.65
C ILE A 252 -13.92 -8.10 -17.13
N ALA A 253 -14.76 -8.74 -17.94
CA ALA A 253 -14.90 -8.47 -19.38
C ALA A 253 -13.58 -8.49 -20.19
N GLY A 254 -12.58 -9.27 -19.76
CA GLY A 254 -11.25 -9.32 -20.42
C GLY A 254 -10.27 -8.24 -19.94
N GLN A 255 -10.62 -7.48 -18.90
CA GLN A 255 -9.73 -6.51 -18.25
C GLN A 255 -9.36 -7.01 -16.85
N LEU A 256 -8.09 -6.84 -16.45
CA LEU A 256 -7.61 -7.19 -15.13
C LEU A 256 -8.01 -6.09 -14.13
N MET A 257 -8.84 -6.46 -13.15
CA MET A 257 -9.26 -5.57 -12.06
C MET A 257 -8.69 -6.04 -10.73
N HIS A 258 -8.20 -5.10 -9.94
CA HIS A 258 -7.88 -5.33 -8.53
C HIS A 258 -9.15 -5.17 -7.69
N LEU A 259 -9.66 -6.29 -7.15
CA LEU A 259 -10.87 -6.34 -6.33
C LEU A 259 -10.52 -6.17 -4.86
N GLU A 260 -10.93 -5.04 -4.29
CA GLU A 260 -10.81 -4.72 -2.86
C GLU A 260 -12.12 -4.92 -2.09
N ILE A 261 -12.01 -5.15 -0.78
CA ILE A 261 -13.15 -5.47 0.10
C ILE A 261 -14.33 -4.47 -0.02
N PRO A 262 -14.13 -3.14 -0.12
CA PRO A 262 -15.25 -2.19 -0.25
C PRO A 262 -16.05 -2.27 -1.56
N GLN A 263 -15.54 -2.98 -2.57
CA GLN A 263 -16.17 -3.25 -3.87
C GLN A 263 -16.91 -4.60 -3.91
N VAL A 264 -16.79 -5.42 -2.86
CA VAL A 264 -17.48 -6.71 -2.72
C VAL A 264 -18.90 -6.47 -2.19
N PRO A 265 -19.96 -7.06 -2.79
CA PRO A 265 -21.30 -7.03 -2.21
C PRO A 265 -21.31 -7.66 -0.80
N PRO A 266 -21.97 -7.07 0.22
CA PRO A 266 -21.92 -7.56 1.60
C PRO A 266 -22.27 -9.04 1.76
N GLU A 267 -23.23 -9.54 0.98
CA GLU A 267 -23.68 -10.93 0.92
C GLU A 267 -22.68 -11.91 0.26
N ARG A 268 -21.51 -11.43 -0.19
CA ARG A 268 -20.42 -12.21 -0.80
C ARG A 268 -19.08 -12.09 -0.06
N LEU A 269 -19.05 -11.40 1.08
CA LEU A 269 -17.81 -11.20 1.85
C LEU A 269 -17.17 -12.53 2.31
N ASP A 270 -17.96 -13.52 2.71
CA ASP A 270 -17.43 -14.84 3.11
C ASP A 270 -16.81 -15.59 1.91
N GLU A 271 -17.40 -15.46 0.72
CA GLU A 271 -16.89 -16.04 -0.52
C GLU A 271 -15.60 -15.35 -0.99
N PHE A 272 -15.48 -14.04 -0.77
CA PHE A 272 -14.24 -13.29 -0.99
C PHE A 272 -13.13 -13.65 0.01
N CYS A 273 -13.47 -13.77 1.30
CA CYS A 273 -12.53 -14.15 2.34
C CYS A 273 -11.99 -15.58 2.15
N SER A 274 -12.81 -16.49 1.62
CA SER A 274 -12.46 -17.89 1.33
C SER A 274 -11.18 -18.07 0.51
N THR A 275 -10.17 -18.68 1.13
CA THR A 275 -8.94 -19.18 0.49
C THR A 275 -9.18 -20.31 -0.52
N ARG A 276 -10.37 -20.95 -0.49
CA ARG A 276 -10.77 -21.96 -1.48
C ARG A 276 -11.15 -21.30 -2.82
N THR A 277 -11.75 -20.12 -2.76
CA THR A 277 -12.18 -19.34 -3.92
C THR A 277 -11.01 -18.48 -4.43
N PHE A 278 -10.56 -17.52 -3.63
CA PHE A 278 -9.51 -16.58 -4.01
C PHE A 278 -8.17 -17.04 -3.44
N LYS A 279 -7.31 -17.56 -4.32
CA LYS A 279 -6.04 -18.21 -3.95
C LYS A 279 -4.84 -17.25 -3.93
N ILE A 280 -4.98 -16.06 -4.53
CA ILE A 280 -3.95 -15.03 -4.60
C ILE A 280 -4.37 -13.77 -3.83
N PHE A 281 -3.40 -13.03 -3.30
CA PHE A 281 -3.61 -11.86 -2.44
C PHE A 281 -2.55 -10.77 -2.67
N ASN A 282 -2.95 -9.50 -2.79
CA ASN A 282 -2.08 -8.37 -3.12
C ASN A 282 -1.04 -8.04 -2.02
N THR A 283 0.26 -7.98 -2.37
CA THR A 283 1.33 -7.54 -1.45
C THR A 283 1.56 -6.02 -1.43
N ASN A 284 1.01 -5.33 -2.43
CA ASN A 284 1.17 -3.91 -2.78
C ASN A 284 2.58 -3.49 -3.19
N ASN A 285 3.44 -4.43 -3.62
CA ASN A 285 4.68 -4.10 -4.34
C ASN A 285 4.41 -4.09 -5.84
N ILE A 286 4.65 -2.98 -6.55
CA ILE A 286 4.36 -2.85 -7.99
C ILE A 286 5.62 -2.46 -8.79
N TRP A 287 5.74 -2.92 -10.03
CA TRP A 287 6.78 -2.51 -10.98
C TRP A 287 6.12 -1.83 -12.18
N VAL A 288 6.61 -0.65 -12.57
CA VAL A 288 5.93 0.17 -13.60
C VAL A 288 6.93 0.81 -14.54
N ASN A 289 6.60 0.81 -15.83
CA ASN A 289 7.31 1.57 -16.85
C ASN A 289 6.88 3.05 -16.80
N LEU A 290 7.78 3.95 -16.40
CA LEU A 290 7.47 5.38 -16.26
C LEU A 290 7.18 6.08 -17.59
N LYS A 291 7.63 5.53 -18.73
CA LYS A 291 7.27 6.06 -20.07
C LYS A 291 5.79 5.79 -20.34
N ALA A 292 5.36 4.54 -20.13
CA ALA A 292 3.95 4.16 -20.28
C ALA A 292 3.03 4.95 -19.34
N VAL A 293 3.48 5.27 -18.12
CA VAL A 293 2.78 6.18 -17.19
C VAL A 293 2.69 7.59 -17.77
N LYS A 294 3.79 8.18 -18.24
CA LYS A 294 3.80 9.53 -18.81
C LYS A 294 2.91 9.65 -20.05
N GLU A 295 2.93 8.65 -20.92
CA GLU A 295 2.09 8.56 -22.11
C GLU A 295 0.59 8.45 -21.78
N ARG A 296 0.24 7.72 -20.72
CA ARG A 296 -1.16 7.39 -20.38
C ARG A 296 -1.74 8.22 -19.24
N LEU A 297 -1.01 9.15 -18.63
CA LEU A 297 -1.37 9.81 -17.37
C LEU A 297 -2.81 10.35 -17.30
N GLU A 298 -3.26 11.04 -18.35
CA GLU A 298 -4.63 11.59 -18.46
C GLU A 298 -5.71 10.52 -18.70
N THR A 299 -5.31 9.32 -19.15
CA THR A 299 -6.18 8.18 -19.48
C THR A 299 -6.16 7.05 -18.44
N ILE A 300 -5.24 7.08 -17.46
CA ILE A 300 -5.21 6.10 -16.37
C ILE A 300 -6.47 6.25 -15.52
N SER A 301 -7.37 5.27 -15.64
CA SER A 301 -8.46 5.02 -14.70
C SER A 301 -7.98 4.12 -13.57
N SER A 302 -8.67 4.16 -12.43
CA SER A 302 -8.56 3.18 -11.36
C SER A 302 -9.88 3.16 -10.60
N GLU A 303 -10.33 1.97 -10.22
CA GLU A 303 -11.70 1.78 -9.76
C GLU A 303 -11.89 2.28 -8.32
N ILE A 304 -12.98 3.01 -8.10
CA ILE A 304 -13.12 3.86 -6.93
C ILE A 304 -13.45 3.07 -5.66
N ILE A 305 -12.62 3.24 -4.62
CA ILE A 305 -12.79 2.63 -3.31
C ILE A 305 -13.55 3.62 -2.42
N VAL A 306 -14.84 3.36 -2.21
CA VAL A 306 -15.75 4.23 -1.44
C VAL A 306 -15.73 3.84 0.04
N ASN A 307 -14.73 4.34 0.77
CA ASN A 307 -14.55 4.11 2.20
C ASN A 307 -15.56 4.93 3.03
N LYS A 308 -16.22 4.29 3.99
CA LYS A 308 -17.12 4.94 4.96
C LYS A 308 -16.48 4.91 6.35
N LYS A 309 -16.40 6.06 7.03
CA LYS A 309 -15.82 6.19 8.37
C LYS A 309 -16.66 7.17 9.21
N VAL A 310 -16.41 7.24 10.51
CA VAL A 310 -16.98 8.27 11.41
C VAL A 310 -15.83 9.15 11.88
N VAL A 311 -16.00 10.48 11.81
CA VAL A 311 -15.01 11.49 12.18
C VAL A 311 -15.74 12.58 12.97
N SER A 312 -15.32 12.87 14.19
CA SER A 312 -16.02 13.78 15.13
C SER A 312 -17.55 13.58 15.16
N ASN A 313 -17.98 12.33 15.41
CA ASN A 313 -19.37 11.86 15.41
C ASN A 313 -20.17 12.04 14.10
N ARG A 314 -19.55 12.54 13.03
CA ARG A 314 -20.16 12.70 11.69
C ARG A 314 -19.85 11.51 10.81
N ALA A 315 -20.87 10.97 10.13
CA ALA A 315 -20.68 9.94 9.11
C ALA A 315 -20.08 10.56 7.83
N ILE A 316 -18.93 10.03 7.38
CA ILE A 316 -18.21 10.57 6.22
C ILE A 316 -17.82 9.48 5.21
N ILE A 317 -17.58 9.93 3.99
CA ILE A 317 -17.12 9.15 2.83
C ILE A 317 -15.74 9.66 2.40
N GLN A 318 -14.87 8.73 2.01
CA GLN A 318 -13.57 8.92 1.39
C GLN A 318 -13.51 8.11 0.09
N LEU A 319 -12.80 8.63 -0.90
CA LEU A 319 -12.68 8.09 -2.25
C LEU A 319 -11.19 7.80 -2.52
N GLU A 320 -10.84 6.53 -2.69
CA GLU A 320 -9.46 6.05 -2.73
C GLU A 320 -9.21 5.09 -3.92
N THR A 321 -7.96 4.75 -4.27
CA THR A 321 -7.57 3.90 -5.44
C THR A 321 -6.37 2.97 -5.16
N SER A 322 -6.20 1.86 -5.93
CA SER A 322 -5.25 0.74 -5.67
C SER A 322 -4.72 0.01 -6.95
N ILE A 323 -3.90 -1.05 -6.85
CA ILE A 323 -2.91 -1.48 -7.89
C ILE A 323 -2.43 -2.99 -7.87
N GLY A 324 -2.42 -3.80 -8.99
CA GLY A 324 -1.36 -4.85 -9.25
C GLY A 324 -1.46 -6.24 -10.05
N VAL A 325 -0.53 -7.25 -9.81
CA VAL A 325 -0.24 -8.62 -10.43
C VAL A 325 0.23 -9.80 -9.44
N HIS A 326 1.37 -10.57 -9.53
CA HIS A 326 1.68 -11.85 -8.77
C HIS A 326 3.19 -12.27 -8.47
N VAL A 327 3.57 -12.74 -7.22
CA VAL A 327 4.89 -13.37 -6.81
C VAL A 327 4.83 -14.37 -5.57
N ASP A 328 5.96 -14.62 -4.87
CA ASP A 328 6.16 -15.43 -3.65
C ASP A 328 5.98 -14.67 -2.30
N ARG A 329 5.55 -15.37 -1.24
CA ARG A 329 5.24 -14.80 0.09
C ARG A 329 6.43 -14.15 0.81
N ALA A 330 7.67 -14.57 0.56
CA ALA A 330 8.85 -13.98 1.20
C ALA A 330 9.00 -12.47 0.91
N ARG A 331 8.39 -11.99 -0.19
CA ARG A 331 8.35 -10.57 -0.58
C ARG A 331 7.24 -9.77 0.11
N PHE A 332 6.48 -10.40 1.01
CA PHE A 332 5.36 -9.81 1.75
C PHE A 332 5.44 -10.06 3.25
N LEU A 333 6.15 -9.16 3.92
CA LEU A 333 6.29 -9.11 5.38
C LEU A 333 5.81 -7.72 5.88
N PRO A 334 4.49 -7.43 5.81
CA PRO A 334 3.93 -6.15 6.21
C PRO A 334 3.86 -6.03 7.74
N VAL A 335 4.26 -4.89 8.30
CA VAL A 335 4.04 -4.57 9.72
C VAL A 335 2.75 -3.78 9.88
N LYS A 336 1.60 -4.45 9.95
CA LYS A 336 0.27 -3.85 10.12
C LYS A 336 -0.11 -3.65 11.59
N THR A 337 0.27 -4.57 12.47
CA THR A 337 0.00 -4.52 13.91
C THR A 337 1.26 -4.78 14.74
N THR A 338 1.10 -4.75 16.06
CA THR A 338 2.12 -5.23 17.01
C THR A 338 2.47 -6.69 16.81
N ASP A 339 1.55 -7.52 16.30
CA ASP A 339 1.77 -8.92 15.92
C ASP A 339 3.00 -9.05 15.02
N ASP A 340 2.92 -8.43 13.85
CA ASP A 340 3.96 -8.44 12.83
C ASP A 340 5.29 -7.87 13.37
N LEU A 341 5.23 -6.87 14.26
CA LEU A 341 6.41 -6.25 14.87
C LEU A 341 7.15 -7.21 15.81
N LEU A 342 6.44 -8.00 16.64
CA LEU A 342 7.06 -9.02 17.47
C LEU A 342 7.70 -10.12 16.61
N ALA A 343 6.97 -10.57 15.59
CA ALA A 343 7.45 -11.56 14.63
C ALA A 343 8.80 -11.13 14.05
N ILE A 344 8.85 -9.94 13.43
CA ILE A 344 10.02 -9.38 12.75
C ILE A 344 11.14 -9.01 13.72
N SER A 345 10.85 -8.62 14.96
CA SER A 345 11.88 -8.29 15.96
C SER A 345 12.62 -9.52 16.48
N SER A 346 11.92 -10.66 16.61
CA SER A 346 12.45 -11.92 17.13
C SER A 346 13.56 -12.56 16.25
N ASP A 347 14.21 -13.60 16.75
CA ASP A 347 15.20 -14.42 16.05
C ASP A 347 14.64 -15.32 14.95
N LEU A 348 13.30 -15.38 14.81
CA LEU A 348 12.60 -15.92 13.63
C LEU A 348 13.06 -15.24 12.32
N TYR A 349 13.52 -13.99 12.39
CA TYR A 349 14.12 -13.29 11.26
C TYR A 349 15.54 -12.79 11.58
N SER A 350 16.43 -12.88 10.60
CA SER A 350 17.79 -12.34 10.63
C SER A 350 17.97 -11.27 9.56
N ILE A 351 19.08 -10.51 9.66
CA ILE A 351 19.48 -9.55 8.62
C ILE A 351 20.55 -10.21 7.76
N GLY A 352 20.27 -10.38 6.47
CA GLY A 352 21.17 -10.97 5.48
C GLY A 352 22.42 -10.11 5.21
N ALA A 353 23.39 -10.68 4.48
CA ALA A 353 24.61 -9.97 4.09
C ALA A 353 24.31 -8.74 3.19
N ASP A 354 23.26 -8.84 2.37
CA ASP A 354 22.68 -7.77 1.55
C ASP A 354 21.81 -6.76 2.34
N ARG A 355 21.70 -6.95 3.66
CA ARG A 355 20.82 -6.22 4.58
C ARG A 355 19.31 -6.41 4.38
N SER A 356 18.88 -7.40 3.60
CA SER A 356 17.47 -7.82 3.59
C SER A 356 17.07 -8.49 4.92
N LEU A 357 15.78 -8.50 5.22
CA LEU A 357 15.23 -9.29 6.32
C LEU A 357 14.88 -10.69 5.81
N GLN A 358 15.41 -11.74 6.45
CA GLN A 358 15.29 -13.12 5.99
C GLN A 358 14.74 -14.02 7.11
N LEU A 359 13.82 -14.93 6.77
CA LEU A 359 13.30 -15.93 7.71
C LEU A 359 14.42 -16.94 8.04
N THR A 360 14.69 -17.19 9.32
CA THR A 360 15.77 -18.10 9.75
C THR A 360 15.38 -19.58 9.69
N SER A 361 14.09 -19.86 9.51
CA SER A 361 13.50 -21.20 9.49
C SER A 361 13.15 -21.65 8.07
N ALA A 362 13.37 -22.93 7.77
CA ALA A 362 12.86 -23.59 6.58
C ALA A 362 11.36 -23.96 6.67
N ARG A 363 10.72 -23.69 7.82
CA ARG A 363 9.25 -23.77 8.00
C ARG A 363 8.66 -22.36 7.92
N SER A 364 7.43 -22.25 7.41
CA SER A 364 6.64 -21.02 7.44
C SER A 364 6.64 -20.36 8.81
N ALA A 365 6.61 -19.02 8.83
CA ALA A 365 6.44 -18.26 10.06
C ALA A 365 5.15 -18.69 10.81
N PRO A 366 5.18 -18.80 12.15
CA PRO A 366 3.98 -19.09 12.95
C PRO A 366 2.97 -17.94 12.86
N THR A 367 1.70 -18.24 13.13
CA THR A 367 0.65 -17.24 13.33
C THR A 367 0.82 -16.56 14.69
N ILE A 368 0.44 -15.29 14.79
CA ILE A 368 0.86 -14.38 15.87
C ILE A 368 -0.38 -13.53 16.24
N LYS A 369 -0.93 -13.71 17.47
CA LYS A 369 -2.17 -13.11 18.06
C LYS A 369 -2.15 -13.05 19.62
N LEU A 370 -2.17 -11.86 20.27
CA LEU A 370 -2.24 -11.74 21.78
C LEU A 370 -3.63 -11.21 22.14
N GLY A 371 -4.00 -11.41 23.41
CA GLY A 371 -5.11 -10.72 24.04
C GLY A 371 -5.06 -9.18 23.85
N LYS A 372 -6.23 -8.55 24.04
CA LYS A 372 -6.51 -7.15 23.67
C LYS A 372 -5.57 -6.10 24.29
N PHE A 373 -4.83 -6.46 25.34
CA PHE A 373 -3.78 -5.63 25.96
C PHE A 373 -2.51 -5.47 25.09
N PHE A 374 -2.30 -6.31 24.06
CA PHE A 374 -1.05 -6.33 23.28
C PHE A 374 -1.16 -6.70 21.78
N GLN A 375 -2.07 -7.60 21.38
CA GLN A 375 -2.22 -8.06 19.98
C GLN A 375 -0.87 -8.51 19.34
N THR A 376 -0.40 -9.74 19.69
CA THR A 376 0.91 -10.41 19.38
C THR A 376 0.96 -11.96 19.62
N GLY A 377 1.63 -12.80 18.82
CA GLY A 377 2.07 -14.20 19.15
C GLY A 377 1.05 -15.32 19.52
N ASP A 378 0.85 -16.38 18.69
CA ASP A 378 0.10 -17.60 19.12
C ASP A 378 0.93 -18.43 20.12
N VAL A 379 0.95 -17.98 21.37
CA VAL A 379 1.21 -18.76 22.58
C VAL A 379 0.12 -18.35 23.57
N GLU A 380 -0.77 -19.27 23.95
CA GLU A 380 -1.93 -18.90 24.77
C GLU A 380 -1.54 -18.72 26.24
N ILE A 381 -1.31 -17.45 26.61
CA ILE A 381 -1.05 -17.01 27.98
C ILE A 381 -2.24 -16.20 28.47
N ILE A 382 -3.11 -16.83 29.27
CA ILE A 382 -4.31 -16.22 29.82
C ILE A 382 -3.99 -15.64 31.21
N ASN A 383 -4.56 -14.47 31.53
CA ASN A 383 -4.44 -13.85 32.85
C ASN A 383 -5.81 -13.34 33.31
N ASN A 384 -6.50 -14.15 34.10
CA ASN A 384 -7.80 -13.83 34.70
C ASN A 384 -7.64 -13.07 36.04
N SER A 385 -6.48 -13.18 36.69
CA SER A 385 -6.18 -12.68 38.05
C SER A 385 -6.33 -11.17 38.28
N GLY A 386 -6.51 -10.38 37.22
CA GLY A 386 -6.60 -8.91 37.25
C GLY A 386 -5.31 -8.19 37.66
N LYS A 387 -4.21 -8.92 37.87
CA LYS A 387 -2.90 -8.41 38.33
C LYS A 387 -1.87 -8.49 37.21
N GLN A 388 -0.83 -7.67 37.31
CA GLN A 388 0.34 -7.80 36.44
C GLN A 388 1.06 -9.12 36.72
N GLN A 389 1.26 -9.93 35.68
CA GLN A 389 2.03 -11.17 35.73
C GLN A 389 3.39 -10.97 35.04
N VAL A 390 4.42 -11.69 35.48
CA VAL A 390 5.79 -11.56 34.98
C VAL A 390 6.33 -12.91 34.55
N LEU A 391 6.57 -13.08 33.25
CA LEU A 391 7.40 -14.18 32.75
C LEU A 391 8.86 -13.86 33.08
N ILE A 392 9.51 -14.74 33.85
CA ILE A 392 10.93 -14.56 34.20
C ILE A 392 11.84 -14.77 32.98
N SER A 393 13.01 -14.13 32.99
CA SER A 393 13.97 -14.24 31.89
C SER A 393 14.42 -15.70 31.72
N ARG A 394 14.49 -16.15 30.47
CA ARG A 394 14.81 -17.54 30.05
C ARG A 394 13.75 -18.60 30.38
N THR A 395 12.50 -18.23 30.70
CA THR A 395 11.38 -19.20 30.66
C THR A 395 11.24 -19.78 29.26
N LEU A 396 11.41 -21.10 29.13
CA LEU A 396 11.04 -21.85 27.92
C LEU A 396 9.56 -22.21 28.00
N ILE A 397 8.80 -21.87 26.96
CA ILE A 397 7.41 -22.29 26.78
C ILE A 397 7.37 -23.13 25.51
N ASP A 398 7.15 -24.44 25.66
CA ASP A 398 7.13 -25.41 24.57
C ASP A 398 5.80 -26.16 24.58
N ASN A 399 4.94 -25.86 23.60
CA ASN A 399 3.62 -26.48 23.37
C ASN A 399 2.70 -26.56 24.62
N GLN A 400 2.85 -25.62 25.56
CA GLN A 400 2.08 -25.55 26.82
C GLN A 400 1.10 -24.37 26.82
N ARG A 401 -0.08 -24.61 27.41
CA ARG A 401 -1.07 -23.58 27.75
C ARG A 401 -0.76 -23.03 29.13
N ILE A 402 -0.67 -21.71 29.28
CA ILE A 402 -0.40 -21.07 30.58
C ILE A 402 -1.61 -20.21 30.98
N ILE A 403 -2.13 -20.44 32.19
CA ILE A 403 -3.26 -19.71 32.74
C ILE A 403 -2.86 -19.18 34.12
N PHE A 404 -3.00 -17.86 34.31
CA PHE A 404 -2.86 -17.18 35.59
C PHE A 404 -4.26 -16.76 36.08
N ASP A 405 -4.86 -17.55 36.96
CA ASP A 405 -6.18 -17.28 37.55
C ASP A 405 -6.15 -16.29 38.74
#